data_AF-A0AAV0BP91-F1
#
_entry.id   AF-A0AAV0BP91-F1
#
_cell.length_a   1.000
_cell.length_b   1.000
_cell.length_c   1.000
_cell.angle_alpha   90.00
_cell.angle_beta   90.00
_cell.angle_gamma   90.00
#
_symmetry.space_group_name_H-M   'P 1'
#
loop_
_entity.id
_entity.type
_entity.pdbx_description
1 polymer ?
#
loop_
_entity_poly.entity_id
_entity_poly.type
_entity_poly.pdbx_seq_one_letter_code
_entity_poly.pdbx_strand_id
1 'polypeptide(L)'
;MLFTTQSTIISLAFVCASLTSAASTPRGLDTIHRRATSIDINSLGSCSDPSIEFGAGFGGRRADENSFRPANLNEFNHGEALNIGVITDSICNTLVNKCGLKNEDAAFTNCKALKTEVGNGKDGALADKWNAGFGITTNFASNA
;
A
#
# COMPACT_ATOMS: atom_id res chain seq x y z
N MET A 1 12.42 83.79 -32.74
CA MET A 1 11.10 84.38 -32.42
C MET A 1 10.08 83.30 -32.80
N LEU A 2 9.43 82.63 -31.84
CA LEU A 2 8.04 82.93 -31.41
C LEU A 2 7.12 83.05 -32.65
N PHE A 3 6.13 82.21 -32.94
CA PHE A 3 5.10 81.55 -32.12
C PHE A 3 4.27 80.56 -32.98
N THR A 4 3.63 79.57 -32.32
CA THR A 4 2.23 79.05 -32.46
C THR A 4 1.76 78.48 -33.83
N THR A 5 0.80 77.55 -33.96
CA THR A 5 -0.40 77.19 -33.18
C THR A 5 -0.81 75.70 -33.35
N GLN A 6 -1.31 75.17 -32.23
CA GLN A 6 -2.28 74.10 -31.95
C GLN A 6 -3.19 73.56 -33.07
N SER A 7 -3.48 72.24 -33.07
CA SER A 7 -4.79 71.67 -33.47
C SER A 7 -5.06 70.24 -32.97
N THR A 8 -6.06 70.18 -32.10
CA THR A 8 -7.10 69.15 -31.86
C THR A 8 -6.78 67.71 -31.43
N ILE A 9 -7.31 67.44 -30.24
CA ILE A 9 -7.58 66.21 -29.49
C ILE A 9 -8.47 65.24 -30.28
N ILE A 10 -8.12 63.95 -30.28
CA ILE A 10 -9.09 62.85 -30.46
C ILE A 10 -9.03 61.99 -29.21
N SER A 11 -10.15 61.98 -28.48
CA SER A 11 -10.42 61.16 -27.32
C SER A 11 -10.45 59.67 -27.68
N LEU A 12 -9.69 58.86 -26.94
CA LEU A 12 -10.00 57.45 -26.79
C LEU A 12 -10.12 57.15 -25.30
N ALA A 13 -11.35 56.96 -24.85
CA ALA A 13 -11.65 56.51 -23.49
C ALA A 13 -11.13 55.08 -23.33
N PHE A 14 -10.02 54.92 -22.62
CA PHE A 14 -9.61 53.62 -22.10
C PHE A 14 -10.48 53.32 -20.86
N VAL A 15 -11.51 52.49 -21.06
CA VAL A 15 -12.20 51.82 -19.96
C VAL A 15 -11.19 50.85 -19.33
N CYS A 16 -10.63 51.21 -18.18
CA CYS A 16 -9.90 50.26 -17.35
C CYS A 16 -10.90 49.27 -16.75
N ALA A 17 -11.08 48.13 -17.41
CA ALA A 17 -11.73 46.97 -16.82
C ALA A 17 -10.85 46.49 -15.64
N SER A 18 -11.38 46.64 -14.44
CA SER A 18 -10.78 46.11 -13.21
C SER A 18 -10.60 44.60 -13.33
N LEU A 19 -9.35 44.16 -13.35
CA LEU A 19 -8.97 42.76 -13.20
C LEU A 19 -9.25 42.32 -11.76
N THR A 20 -10.45 41.81 -11.51
CA THR A 20 -10.69 40.98 -10.33
C THR A 20 -9.82 39.75 -10.46
N SER A 21 -8.73 39.69 -9.70
CA SER A 21 -7.91 38.48 -9.58
C SER A 21 -8.78 37.38 -8.97
N ALA A 22 -9.18 36.41 -9.79
CA ALA A 22 -9.74 35.18 -9.29
C ALA A 22 -8.62 34.45 -8.52
N ALA A 23 -8.68 34.52 -7.19
CA ALA A 23 -7.84 33.72 -6.32
C ALA A 23 -8.07 32.25 -6.67
N SER A 24 -7.08 31.64 -7.32
CA SER A 24 -7.04 30.21 -7.55
C SER A 24 -6.77 29.56 -6.20
N THR A 25 -7.80 28.96 -5.61
CA THR A 25 -7.60 28.04 -4.49
C THR A 25 -6.63 26.95 -4.97
N PRO A 26 -5.48 26.73 -4.30
CA PRO A 26 -4.73 25.52 -4.56
C PRO A 26 -5.66 24.35 -4.23
N ARG A 27 -6.03 23.56 -5.25
CA ARG A 27 -6.52 22.20 -4.98
C ARG A 27 -5.39 21.53 -4.22
N GLY A 28 -5.63 21.27 -2.93
CA GLY A 28 -4.77 20.40 -2.17
C GLY A 28 -4.52 19.16 -3.02
N LEU A 29 -3.25 18.88 -3.29
CA LEU A 29 -2.83 17.58 -3.76
C LEU A 29 -3.14 16.64 -2.59
N ASP A 30 -4.38 16.16 -2.54
CA ASP A 30 -4.72 14.95 -1.81
C ASP A 30 -3.92 13.86 -2.50
N THR A 31 -2.67 13.70 -2.05
CA THR A 31 -1.96 12.47 -2.28
C THR A 31 -2.83 11.47 -1.55
N ILE A 32 -3.71 10.79 -2.29
CA ILE A 32 -4.35 9.56 -1.88
C ILE A 32 -3.18 8.61 -1.63
N HIS A 33 -2.55 8.73 -0.47
CA HIS A 33 -1.74 7.70 0.10
C HIS A 33 -2.78 6.61 0.33
N ARG A 34 -2.87 5.65 -0.59
CA ARG A 34 -3.65 4.44 -0.36
C ARG A 34 -3.13 3.92 0.96
N ARG A 35 -3.92 4.11 2.00
CA ARG A 35 -3.57 3.67 3.33
C ARG A 35 -3.35 2.18 3.19
N ALA A 36 -2.14 1.72 3.49
CA ALA A 36 -1.82 0.30 3.42
C ALA A 36 -2.91 -0.47 4.18
N THR A 37 -3.38 -1.57 3.61
CA THR A 37 -4.42 -2.36 4.25
C THR A 37 -3.93 -2.78 5.64
N SER A 38 -4.69 -2.39 6.67
CA SER A 38 -4.41 -2.73 8.07
C SER A 38 -5.50 -3.65 8.59
N ILE A 39 -5.08 -4.74 9.23
CA ILE A 39 -5.94 -5.80 9.75
C ILE A 39 -5.68 -5.92 11.25
N ASP A 40 -6.74 -5.86 12.05
CA ASP A 40 -6.64 -6.14 13.48
C ASP A 40 -6.33 -7.63 13.69
N ILE A 41 -5.20 -7.93 14.30
CA ILE A 41 -4.76 -9.31 14.56
C ILE A 41 -5.73 -10.08 15.46
N ASN A 42 -6.55 -9.38 16.27
CA ASN A 42 -7.57 -10.01 17.12
C ASN A 42 -8.86 -10.35 16.36
N SER A 43 -8.96 -9.98 15.07
CA SER A 43 -10.14 -10.24 14.23
C SER A 43 -10.01 -11.51 13.37
N LEU A 44 -8.99 -12.33 13.62
CA LEU A 44 -8.65 -13.52 12.83
C LEU A 44 -9.34 -14.80 13.30
N GLY A 45 -10.38 -14.67 14.12
CA GLY A 45 -11.15 -15.80 14.64
C GLY A 45 -10.36 -16.56 15.70
N SER A 46 -10.17 -17.87 15.53
CA SER A 46 -9.37 -18.70 16.44
C SER A 46 -7.87 -18.67 16.19
N CYS A 47 -7.42 -18.04 15.10
CA CYS A 47 -6.00 -17.90 14.78
C CYS A 47 -5.45 -16.56 15.29
N SER A 48 -4.14 -16.47 15.43
CA SER A 48 -3.47 -15.38 16.16
C SER A 48 -2.24 -14.81 15.46
N ASP A 49 -1.55 -15.58 14.61
CA ASP A 49 -0.31 -15.10 13.98
C ASP A 49 -0.25 -15.46 12.48
N PRO A 50 -0.70 -14.56 11.59
CA PRO A 50 -0.63 -14.75 10.14
C PRO A 50 0.71 -14.27 9.56
N SER A 51 1.75 -14.02 10.36
CA SER A 51 3.01 -13.47 9.86
C SER A 51 3.77 -14.46 8.97
N ILE A 52 4.63 -13.90 8.11
CA ILE A 52 5.48 -14.63 7.18
C ILE A 52 6.93 -14.41 7.57
N GLU A 53 7.69 -15.50 7.60
CA GLU A 53 9.14 -15.48 7.67
C GLU A 53 9.75 -15.58 6.26
N PHE A 54 10.92 -14.98 6.09
CA PHE A 54 11.75 -15.12 4.89
C PHE A 54 13.17 -15.51 5.28
N GLY A 55 13.70 -16.54 4.63
CA GLY A 55 15.06 -17.01 4.90
C GLY A 55 15.43 -18.25 4.11
N ALA A 56 16.70 -18.63 4.22
CA ALA A 56 17.27 -19.77 3.50
C ALA A 56 17.15 -21.09 4.28
N GLY A 57 17.21 -22.21 3.55
CA GLY A 57 17.26 -23.55 4.15
C GLY A 57 15.95 -24.07 4.73
N PHE A 58 14.82 -23.38 4.52
CA PHE A 58 13.51 -23.87 4.95
C PHE A 58 13.15 -25.18 4.25
N GLY A 59 12.48 -26.09 4.96
CA GLY A 59 11.97 -27.34 4.39
C GLY A 59 13.04 -28.30 3.84
N GLY A 60 14.31 -28.10 4.17
CA GLY A 60 15.42 -28.86 3.57
C GLY A 60 15.85 -28.35 2.20
N ARG A 61 15.42 -27.15 1.79
CA ARG A 61 16.01 -26.44 0.66
C ARG A 61 17.49 -26.16 0.89
N ARG A 62 18.17 -25.77 -0.19
CA ARG A 62 19.56 -25.32 -0.14
C ARG A 62 19.75 -24.23 0.91
N ALA A 63 20.90 -24.28 1.60
CA ALA A 63 21.25 -23.36 2.69
C ALA A 63 21.38 -21.89 2.25
N ASP A 64 21.49 -21.64 0.95
CA ASP A 64 21.54 -20.32 0.31
C ASP A 64 20.29 -20.01 -0.52
N GLU A 65 19.24 -20.84 -0.44
CA GLU A 65 17.99 -20.65 -1.16
C GLU A 65 16.92 -20.04 -0.26
N ASN A 66 16.76 -18.72 -0.36
CA ASN A 66 15.71 -17.98 0.34
C ASN A 66 14.31 -18.38 -0.14
N SER A 67 13.39 -18.53 0.81
CA SER A 67 11.97 -18.84 0.57
C SER A 67 11.10 -18.23 1.67
N PHE A 68 9.79 -18.20 1.43
CA PHE A 68 8.78 -17.73 2.37
C PHE A 68 8.07 -18.90 3.03
N ARG A 69 7.69 -18.75 4.29
CA ARG A 69 6.75 -19.65 4.98
C ARG A 69 5.95 -18.90 6.05
N PRO A 70 4.80 -19.42 6.49
CA PRO A 70 4.12 -18.89 7.68
C PRO A 70 5.02 -19.06 8.92
N ALA A 71 5.05 -18.04 9.79
CA ALA A 71 5.81 -18.12 11.05
C ALA A 71 5.15 -19.10 12.03
N ASN A 72 3.82 -19.03 12.14
CA ASN A 72 3.03 -19.94 12.96
C ASN A 72 2.57 -21.16 12.15
N LEU A 73 3.42 -22.18 12.09
CA LEU A 73 3.12 -23.45 11.42
C LEU A 73 2.10 -24.32 12.16
N ASN A 74 1.68 -23.98 13.39
CA ASN A 74 0.62 -24.71 14.08
C ASN A 74 -0.76 -24.31 13.54
N GLU A 75 -0.97 -23.02 13.30
CA GLU A 75 -2.24 -22.47 12.81
C GLU A 75 -2.29 -22.45 11.28
N PHE A 76 -1.20 -22.00 10.65
CA PHE A 76 -1.09 -21.77 9.22
C PHE A 76 -0.16 -22.79 8.55
N ASN A 77 -0.26 -24.06 8.93
CA ASN A 77 0.63 -25.11 8.40
C ASN A 77 0.55 -25.18 6.86
N HIS A 78 1.59 -24.67 6.22
CA HIS A 78 1.81 -24.71 4.78
C HIS A 78 3.32 -24.84 4.55
N GLY A 79 3.69 -25.55 3.47
CA GLY A 79 5.10 -25.65 3.06
C GLY A 79 5.68 -24.29 2.67
N GLU A 80 6.99 -24.23 2.51
CA GLU A 80 7.66 -23.04 2.03
C GLU A 80 7.49 -22.85 0.52
N ALA A 81 7.55 -21.60 0.06
CA ALA A 81 7.45 -21.27 -1.35
C ALA A 81 8.46 -20.20 -1.74
N LEU A 82 8.99 -20.27 -2.95
CA LEU A 82 9.86 -19.22 -3.50
C LEU A 82 9.09 -17.94 -3.84
N ASN A 83 7.77 -18.01 -4.01
CA ASN A 83 6.94 -16.87 -4.36
C ASN A 83 5.95 -16.59 -3.22
N ILE A 84 6.00 -15.38 -2.68
CA ILE A 84 5.16 -14.95 -1.54
C ILE A 84 3.66 -15.02 -1.83
N GLY A 85 3.25 -14.93 -3.11
CA GLY A 85 1.84 -15.06 -3.50
C GLY A 85 1.21 -16.38 -3.07
N VAL A 86 2.00 -17.47 -3.02
CA VAL A 86 1.54 -18.79 -2.57
C VAL A 86 1.26 -18.79 -1.07
N ILE A 87 2.17 -18.20 -0.28
CA ILE A 87 2.06 -18.17 1.18
C ILE A 87 0.91 -17.25 1.63
N THR A 88 0.81 -16.07 1.05
CA THR A 88 -0.26 -15.11 1.36
C THR A 88 -1.64 -15.64 0.95
N ASP A 89 -1.75 -16.34 -0.18
CA ASP A 89 -2.99 -17.04 -0.56
C ASP A 89 -3.35 -18.14 0.44
N SER A 90 -2.38 -18.97 0.83
CA SER A 90 -2.57 -20.03 1.81
C SER A 90 -3.05 -19.48 3.16
N ILE A 91 -2.46 -18.39 3.64
CA ILE A 91 -2.86 -17.77 4.91
C ILE A 91 -4.30 -17.26 4.83
N CYS A 92 -4.67 -16.49 3.79
CA CYS A 92 -6.06 -16.03 3.67
C CYS A 92 -7.06 -17.19 3.57
N ASN A 93 -6.73 -18.24 2.81
CA ASN A 93 -7.60 -19.42 2.71
C ASN A 93 -7.73 -20.15 4.06
N THR A 94 -6.66 -20.18 4.86
CA THR A 94 -6.69 -20.80 6.20
C THR A 94 -7.65 -20.06 7.14
N LEU A 95 -7.74 -18.73 7.03
CA LEU A 95 -8.66 -17.94 7.86
C LEU A 95 -10.12 -18.43 7.75
N VAL A 96 -10.59 -18.69 6.53
CA VAL A 96 -11.97 -19.16 6.30
C VAL A 96 -12.14 -20.67 6.49
N ASN A 97 -11.10 -21.46 6.22
CA ASN A 97 -11.19 -22.91 6.28
C ASN A 97 -10.98 -23.48 7.70
N LYS A 98 -10.22 -22.78 8.55
CA LYS A 98 -9.81 -23.30 9.87
C LYS A 98 -10.02 -22.29 11.01
N CYS A 99 -9.80 -21.01 10.77
CA CYS A 99 -9.87 -20.00 11.83
C CYS A 99 -11.28 -19.52 12.14
N GLY A 100 -12.28 -19.97 11.37
CA GLY A 100 -13.70 -19.70 11.62
C GLY A 100 -14.21 -18.41 10.98
N LEU A 101 -13.43 -17.75 10.12
CA LEU A 101 -13.92 -16.60 9.36
C LEU A 101 -14.86 -17.04 8.24
N LYS A 102 -15.71 -16.12 7.81
CA LYS A 102 -16.60 -16.23 6.66
C LYS A 102 -16.12 -15.31 5.54
N ASN A 103 -16.61 -15.57 4.32
CA ASN A 103 -16.20 -14.81 3.14
C ASN A 103 -16.58 -13.32 3.21
N GLU A 104 -17.61 -13.01 3.99
CA GLU A 104 -18.15 -11.66 4.20
C GLU A 104 -17.44 -10.92 5.33
N ASP A 105 -16.61 -11.59 6.13
CA ASP A 105 -15.91 -10.95 7.24
C ASP A 105 -14.91 -9.92 6.72
N ALA A 106 -14.89 -8.76 7.39
CA ALA A 106 -14.02 -7.65 7.02
C ALA A 106 -12.54 -8.06 7.03
N ALA A 107 -12.13 -8.86 8.02
CA ALA A 107 -10.76 -9.37 8.14
C ALA A 107 -10.35 -10.24 6.93
N PHE A 108 -11.23 -11.11 6.43
CA PHE A 108 -10.94 -11.90 5.23
C PHE A 108 -10.94 -11.04 3.96
N THR A 109 -11.86 -10.08 3.84
CA THR A 109 -11.86 -9.11 2.73
C THR A 109 -10.57 -8.30 2.69
N ASN A 110 -10.11 -7.82 3.85
CA ASN A 110 -8.85 -7.10 3.97
C ASN A 110 -7.64 -8.02 3.73
N CYS A 111 -7.68 -9.28 4.15
CA CYS A 111 -6.61 -10.25 3.82
C CYS A 111 -6.42 -10.37 2.30
N LYS A 112 -7.52 -10.48 1.54
CA LYS A 112 -7.47 -10.51 0.07
C LYS A 112 -6.92 -9.21 -0.52
N ALA A 113 -7.31 -8.06 0.01
CA ALA A 113 -6.80 -6.76 -0.43
C ALA A 113 -5.29 -6.63 -0.15
N LEU A 114 -4.85 -6.98 1.06
CA LEU A 114 -3.44 -6.99 1.45
C LEU A 114 -2.62 -7.94 0.58
N LYS A 115 -3.12 -9.15 0.29
CA LYS A 115 -2.50 -10.08 -0.66
C LYS A 115 -2.29 -9.43 -2.03
N THR A 116 -3.31 -8.74 -2.55
CA THR A 116 -3.18 -8.00 -3.82
C THR A 116 -2.17 -6.86 -3.74
N GLU A 117 -2.10 -6.14 -2.61
CA GLU A 117 -1.11 -5.09 -2.39
C GLU A 117 0.32 -5.65 -2.32
N VAL A 118 0.53 -6.77 -1.64
CA VAL A 118 1.84 -7.46 -1.56
C VAL A 118 2.25 -7.99 -2.93
N GLY A 119 1.32 -8.59 -3.67
CA GLY A 119 1.58 -9.11 -5.01
C GLY A 119 2.37 -10.41 -5.00
N ASN A 120 3.21 -10.59 -6.02
CA ASN A 120 4.02 -11.79 -6.23
C ASN A 120 5.49 -11.41 -6.32
N GLY A 121 6.38 -12.28 -5.84
CA GLY A 121 7.82 -12.04 -5.91
C GLY A 121 8.62 -12.89 -4.95
N LYS A 122 9.95 -12.72 -5.01
CA LYS A 122 10.94 -13.49 -4.25
C LYS A 122 11.70 -12.68 -3.21
N ASP A 123 11.37 -11.39 -3.09
CA ASP A 123 12.09 -10.43 -2.25
C ASP A 123 11.53 -10.46 -0.81
N GLY A 124 12.42 -10.55 0.18
CA GLY A 124 12.09 -10.50 1.60
C GLY A 124 11.30 -9.24 2.00
N ALA A 125 11.49 -8.11 1.32
CA ALA A 125 10.72 -6.89 1.55
C ALA A 125 9.20 -7.08 1.37
N LEU A 126 8.78 -8.09 0.59
CA LEU A 126 7.37 -8.41 0.44
C LEU A 126 6.78 -9.08 1.69
N ALA A 127 7.58 -9.86 2.43
CA ALA A 127 7.19 -10.39 3.73
C ALA A 127 7.06 -9.27 4.76
N ASP A 128 7.97 -8.29 4.73
CA ASP A 128 7.87 -7.09 5.57
C ASP A 128 6.58 -6.32 5.30
N LYS A 129 6.22 -6.15 4.02
CA LYS A 129 4.97 -5.50 3.64
C LYS A 129 3.73 -6.26 4.13
N TRP A 130 3.75 -7.59 4.03
CA TRP A 130 2.67 -8.43 4.55
C TRP A 130 2.53 -8.29 6.07
N ASN A 131 3.63 -8.46 6.80
CA ASN A 131 3.67 -8.40 8.27
C ASN A 131 3.22 -7.03 8.78
N ALA A 132 3.61 -5.94 8.11
CA ALA A 132 3.17 -4.59 8.44
C ALA A 132 1.65 -4.41 8.33
N GLY A 133 0.96 -5.15 7.45
CA GLY A 133 -0.50 -5.14 7.34
C GLY A 133 -1.20 -5.62 8.62
N PHE A 134 -0.53 -6.42 9.45
CA PHE A 134 -1.02 -6.87 10.75
C PHE A 134 -0.36 -6.13 11.93
N GLY A 135 0.37 -5.04 11.65
CA GLY A 135 1.09 -4.27 12.67
C GLY A 135 2.37 -4.93 13.19
N ILE A 136 2.88 -5.97 12.49
CA ILE A 136 4.09 -6.69 12.85
C ILE A 136 5.27 -6.08 12.08
N THR A 137 6.32 -5.66 12.79
CA THR A 137 7.52 -5.10 12.16
C THR A 137 8.57 -6.17 11.95
N THR A 138 9.01 -6.36 10.71
CA THR A 138 10.14 -7.22 10.33
C THR A 138 11.09 -6.46 9.40
N ASN A 139 12.28 -7.02 9.13
CA ASN A 139 13.29 -6.40 8.26
C ASN A 139 13.99 -7.47 7.40
N PHE A 140 13.21 -8.24 6.65
CA PHE A 140 13.70 -9.24 5.72
C PHE A 140 14.26 -8.64 4.42
N ALA A 141 13.94 -7.38 4.10
CA ALA A 141 14.58 -6.62 3.04
C ALA A 141 16.12 -6.56 3.18
N SER A 142 16.64 -6.71 4.40
CA SER A 142 18.08 -6.78 4.66
C SER A 142 18.73 -8.13 4.31
N ASN A 143 17.93 -9.13 3.95
CA ASN A 143 18.34 -10.51 3.69
C ASN A 143 18.08 -10.94 2.23
N ALA A 144 17.73 -9.99 1.36
CA ALA A 144 17.39 -10.20 -0.05
C ALA A 144 18.60 -10.49 -0.95
#